data_AF-F0YFF6-F1
#
_entry.id   AF-F0YFF6-F1
#
_cell.length_a   1.000
_cell.length_b   1.000
_cell.length_c   1.000
_cell.angle_alpha   90.00
_cell.angle_beta   90.00
_cell.angle_gamma   90.00
#
_symmetry.space_group_name_H-M   'P 1'
#
loop_
_entity.id
_entity.type
_entity.pdbx_description
1 polymer ?
#
loop_
_entity_poly.entity_id
_entity_poly.type
_entity_poly.pdbx_seq_one_letter_code
_entity_poly.pdbx_strand_id
1 'polypeptide(L)'
;MVKKDKGGTFAVDGILYKEAKMEMILDGYTTPLTSGNFLDLVSKGFYNGMAIQRADGFVVQTGDPDGPDGPLIGYGQDGDPKKEPRRVPLELFVDGDKAPTYGETTEDGQRGSAQTVLPFQAYGALGMARDEYEADSASSQFFFLLFDSDLTPAGKNLLDGRYSCFGYTIAGSDFLGAVEEGDIIKSVKILKAPPPFGDYKGPDP
;
A
#
# COMPACT_ATOMS: atom_id res chain seq x y z
N MET A 1 -9.61 -5.83 -7.04
CA MET A 1 -11.03 -5.71 -7.42
C MET A 1 -11.84 -5.45 -6.16
N VAL A 2 -12.72 -4.46 -6.20
CA VAL A 2 -13.56 -4.03 -5.07
C VAL A 2 -15.03 -4.10 -5.49
N LYS A 3 -15.92 -4.44 -4.57
CA LYS A 3 -17.38 -4.45 -4.74
C LYS A 3 -18.04 -3.61 -3.65
N LYS A 4 -19.24 -3.08 -3.91
CA LYS A 4 -20.08 -2.46 -2.87
C LYS A 4 -20.54 -3.52 -1.87
N ASP A 5 -20.51 -3.21 -0.57
CA ASP A 5 -20.90 -4.12 0.52
C ASP A 5 -22.35 -4.63 0.36
N LYS A 6 -23.30 -3.70 0.29
CA LYS A 6 -24.75 -3.99 0.24
C LYS A 6 -25.27 -4.21 -1.19
N GLY A 7 -24.37 -4.54 -2.12
CA GLY A 7 -24.65 -4.47 -3.55
C GLY A 7 -24.78 -3.02 -4.03
N GLY A 8 -24.60 -2.82 -5.34
CA GLY A 8 -24.59 -1.48 -5.92
C GLY A 8 -23.74 -1.41 -7.16
N THR A 9 -23.31 -0.20 -7.52
CA THR A 9 -22.41 0.07 -8.64
C THR A 9 -21.50 1.25 -8.30
N PHE A 10 -20.29 1.23 -8.85
CA PHE A 10 -19.39 2.39 -8.90
C PHE A 10 -19.77 3.23 -10.12
N ALA A 11 -19.94 4.54 -9.92
CA ALA A 11 -20.17 5.48 -11.01
C ALA A 11 -18.84 6.15 -11.37
N VAL A 12 -18.37 5.93 -12.59
CA VAL A 12 -17.15 6.55 -13.13
C VAL A 12 -17.49 7.11 -14.50
N ASP A 13 -17.29 8.41 -14.69
CA ASP A 13 -17.63 9.14 -15.93
C ASP A 13 -19.05 8.86 -16.47
N GLY A 14 -20.01 8.71 -15.55
CA GLY A 14 -21.41 8.43 -15.89
C GLY A 14 -21.70 6.97 -16.25
N ILE A 15 -20.71 6.08 -16.23
CA ILE A 15 -20.85 4.64 -16.46
C ILE A 15 -20.93 3.92 -15.12
N LEU A 16 -21.86 2.96 -15.01
CA LEU A 16 -22.06 2.15 -13.80
C LEU A 16 -21.35 0.80 -13.91
N TYR A 17 -20.47 0.52 -12.94
CA TYR A 17 -19.71 -0.72 -12.85
C TYR A 17 -20.12 -1.52 -11.62
N LYS A 18 -20.29 -2.84 -11.77
CA LYS A 18 -20.56 -3.71 -10.62
C LYS A 18 -19.33 -3.90 -9.72
N GLU A 19 -18.14 -3.75 -10.30
CA GLU A 19 -16.87 -3.96 -9.63
C GLU A 19 -15.88 -2.88 -10.08
N ALA A 20 -15.13 -2.34 -9.12
CA ALA A 20 -13.99 -1.48 -9.38
C ALA A 20 -12.75 -2.35 -9.59
N LYS A 21 -12.09 -2.21 -10.75
CA LYS A 21 -10.85 -2.93 -11.05
C LYS A 21 -9.70 -1.94 -11.17
N MET A 22 -8.75 -2.07 -10.25
CA MET A 22 -7.48 -1.34 -10.24
C MET A 22 -6.34 -2.31 -10.54
N GLU A 23 -5.32 -1.83 -11.26
CA GLU A 23 -4.04 -2.51 -11.44
C GLU A 23 -2.94 -1.65 -10.84
N MET A 24 -1.99 -2.29 -10.17
CA MET A 24 -0.93 -1.64 -9.40
C MET A 24 0.43 -2.20 -9.82
N ILE A 25 1.45 -1.36 -9.77
CA ILE A 25 2.85 -1.77 -9.84
C ILE A 25 3.48 -1.54 -8.47
N LEU A 26 4.31 -2.49 -8.03
CA LEU A 26 5.03 -2.43 -6.75
C LEU A 26 6.53 -2.19 -7.03
N ASP A 27 7.17 -1.37 -6.20
CA ASP A 27 8.61 -1.11 -6.28
C ASP A 27 9.36 -1.88 -5.18
N GLY A 28 9.70 -3.12 -5.51
CA GLY A 28 10.54 -3.96 -4.65
C GLY A 28 12.03 -3.61 -4.66
N TYR A 29 12.48 -2.65 -5.48
CA TYR A 29 13.85 -2.17 -5.46
C TYR A 29 14.05 -1.12 -4.36
N THR A 30 13.13 -0.16 -4.26
CA THR A 30 13.18 0.88 -3.23
C THR A 30 12.56 0.45 -1.92
N THR A 31 11.58 -0.45 -1.97
CA THR A 31 10.88 -0.95 -0.78
C THR A 31 10.79 -2.48 -0.74
N PRO A 32 11.93 -3.20 -0.70
CA PRO A 32 11.94 -4.66 -0.75
C PRO A 32 11.13 -5.33 0.37
N LEU A 33 11.20 -4.84 1.62
CA LEU A 33 10.48 -5.47 2.74
C LEU A 33 8.98 -5.17 2.65
N THR A 34 8.62 -3.92 2.33
CA THR A 34 7.22 -3.48 2.24
C THR A 34 6.51 -4.17 1.08
N SER A 35 7.10 -4.12 -0.11
CA SER A 35 6.57 -4.75 -1.32
C SER A 35 6.54 -6.28 -1.21
N GLY A 36 7.59 -6.88 -0.63
CA GLY A 36 7.67 -8.32 -0.39
C GLY A 36 6.58 -8.80 0.58
N ASN A 37 6.34 -8.06 1.67
CA ASN A 37 5.27 -8.35 2.61
C ASN A 37 3.89 -8.27 1.96
N PHE A 38 3.61 -7.19 1.22
CA PHE A 38 2.34 -7.05 0.53
C PHE A 38 2.10 -8.19 -0.48
N LEU A 39 3.12 -8.53 -1.28
CA LEU A 39 3.03 -9.59 -2.28
C LEU A 39 2.79 -10.97 -1.63
N ASP A 40 3.47 -11.26 -0.52
CA ASP A 40 3.27 -12.48 0.26
C ASP A 40 1.82 -12.58 0.77
N LEU A 41 1.26 -11.50 1.33
CA LEU A 41 -0.13 -11.45 1.80
C LEU A 41 -1.13 -11.62 0.65
N VAL A 42 -0.89 -10.99 -0.51
CA VAL A 42 -1.70 -11.20 -1.72
C VAL A 42 -1.66 -12.66 -2.16
N SER A 43 -0.48 -13.30 -2.16
CA SER A 43 -0.33 -14.70 -2.57
C SER A 43 -1.14 -15.68 -1.70
N LYS A 44 -1.36 -15.31 -0.44
CA LYS A 44 -2.15 -16.06 0.54
C LYS A 44 -3.64 -15.71 0.52
N GLY A 45 -4.05 -14.75 -0.31
CA GLY A 45 -5.42 -14.26 -0.38
C GLY A 45 -5.86 -13.48 0.85
N PHE A 46 -4.92 -12.98 1.67
CA PHE A 46 -5.19 -12.31 2.95
C PHE A 46 -6.20 -11.16 2.81
N TYR A 47 -6.05 -10.33 1.78
CA TYR A 47 -6.92 -9.17 1.56
C TYR A 47 -8.33 -9.52 1.05
N ASN A 48 -8.62 -10.78 0.70
CA ASN A 48 -9.91 -11.14 0.13
C ASN A 48 -11.01 -11.08 1.20
N GLY A 49 -12.08 -10.34 0.92
CA GLY A 49 -13.20 -10.15 1.84
C GLY A 49 -13.02 -9.02 2.86
N MET A 50 -11.85 -8.37 2.88
CA MET A 50 -11.63 -7.23 3.77
C MET A 50 -12.44 -6.02 3.33
N ALA A 51 -12.97 -5.29 4.31
CA ALA A 51 -13.61 -4.01 4.09
C ALA A 51 -12.56 -2.90 3.84
N ILE A 52 -12.99 -1.83 3.18
CA ILE A 52 -12.32 -0.54 3.21
C ILE A 52 -12.62 0.09 4.58
N GLN A 53 -11.58 0.32 5.38
CA GLN A 53 -11.70 0.88 6.73
C GLN A 53 -11.84 2.41 6.72
N ARG A 54 -11.35 3.09 5.68
CA ARG A 54 -11.42 4.56 5.56
C ARG A 54 -11.44 4.96 4.09
N ALA A 55 -12.34 5.86 3.74
CA ALA A 55 -12.40 6.53 2.43
C ALA A 55 -12.94 7.95 2.63
N ASP A 56 -12.05 8.91 2.88
CA ASP A 56 -12.42 10.25 3.36
C ASP A 56 -12.00 11.39 2.42
N GLY A 57 -11.72 11.07 1.16
CA GLY A 57 -11.28 12.02 0.14
C GLY A 57 -9.77 12.28 0.13
N PHE A 58 -9.04 11.95 1.20
CA PHE A 58 -7.58 12.05 1.24
C PHE A 58 -6.93 10.71 0.93
N VAL A 59 -7.44 9.64 1.52
CA VAL A 59 -6.95 8.28 1.32
C VAL A 59 -8.10 7.29 1.21
N VAL A 60 -7.82 6.17 0.53
CA VAL A 60 -8.58 4.92 0.66
C VAL A 60 -7.69 3.93 1.37
N GLN A 61 -8.02 3.55 2.60
CA GLN A 61 -7.20 2.68 3.44
C GLN A 61 -7.89 1.36 3.71
N THR A 62 -7.13 0.28 3.62
CA THR A 62 -7.60 -1.07 3.88
C THR A 62 -6.52 -2.00 4.43
N GLY A 63 -6.86 -3.26 4.72
CA GLY A 63 -5.89 -4.30 5.06
C GLY A 63 -5.70 -4.53 6.56
N ASP A 64 -6.74 -4.30 7.37
CA ASP A 64 -6.68 -4.46 8.82
C ASP A 64 -6.07 -5.81 9.25
N PRO A 65 -4.98 -5.84 10.06
CA PRO A 65 -4.37 -7.08 10.54
C PRO A 65 -5.32 -7.96 11.36
N ASP A 66 -6.36 -7.38 11.96
CA ASP A 66 -7.37 -8.16 12.68
C ASP A 66 -8.34 -8.87 11.73
N GLY A 67 -8.40 -8.48 10.46
CA GLY A 67 -9.30 -9.08 9.46
C GLY A 67 -10.79 -8.80 9.69
N PRO A 68 -11.68 -9.33 8.84
CA PRO A 68 -13.11 -8.97 8.85
C PRO A 68 -13.94 -9.57 10.01
N ASP A 69 -13.46 -10.62 10.69
CA ASP A 69 -14.25 -11.37 11.71
C ASP A 69 -13.60 -11.37 13.11
N GLY A 70 -12.75 -10.38 13.45
CA GLY A 70 -11.81 -10.46 14.58
C GLY A 70 -10.59 -11.32 14.21
N PRO A 71 -9.53 -11.42 15.05
CA PRO A 71 -8.15 -11.70 14.62
C PRO A 71 -8.05 -12.91 13.69
N LEU A 72 -8.22 -12.63 12.41
CA LEU A 72 -8.06 -13.52 11.29
C LEU A 72 -6.67 -13.23 10.77
N ILE A 73 -5.68 -13.82 11.44
CA ILE A 73 -4.45 -14.24 10.80
C ILE A 73 -3.81 -13.11 9.97
N GLY A 74 -3.43 -12.01 10.62
CA GLY A 74 -2.18 -11.37 10.23
C GLY A 74 -1.13 -12.47 10.35
N TYR A 75 -0.40 -12.79 9.28
CA TYR A 75 0.63 -13.85 9.31
C TYR A 75 1.49 -13.59 10.56
N GLY A 76 1.27 -14.34 11.63
CA GLY A 76 1.82 -13.90 12.90
C GLY A 76 3.33 -14.04 12.84
N GLN A 77 4.01 -13.47 13.82
CA GLN A 77 5.47 -13.49 13.84
C GLN A 77 6.02 -14.90 13.53
N ASP A 78 6.99 -15.00 12.63
CA ASP A 78 7.57 -16.26 12.13
C ASP A 78 6.60 -17.22 11.39
N GLY A 79 5.42 -16.74 11.00
CA GLY A 79 4.39 -17.52 10.32
C GLY A 79 3.45 -18.30 11.20
N ASP A 80 3.46 -18.04 12.51
CA ASP A 80 2.48 -18.58 13.43
C ASP A 80 1.27 -17.64 13.55
N PRO A 81 0.09 -18.00 13.01
CA PRO A 81 -1.11 -17.16 13.03
C PRO A 81 -1.68 -16.89 14.43
N LYS A 82 -1.14 -17.53 15.48
CA LYS A 82 -1.53 -17.31 16.88
C LYS A 82 -0.67 -16.28 17.60
N LYS A 83 0.41 -15.82 16.97
CA LYS A 83 1.28 -14.75 17.49
C LYS A 83 0.81 -13.39 17.00
N GLU A 84 1.42 -12.35 17.56
CA GLU A 84 1.26 -10.96 17.13
C GLU A 84 1.43 -10.81 15.61
N PRO A 85 0.74 -9.84 14.97
CA PRO A 85 0.89 -9.57 13.55
C PRO A 85 2.35 -9.36 13.16
N ARG A 86 2.78 -9.92 12.02
CA ARG A 86 4.09 -9.59 11.43
C ARG A 86 4.22 -8.09 11.27
N ARG A 87 5.33 -7.55 11.77
CA ARG A 87 5.71 -6.15 11.60
C ARG A 87 6.67 -5.96 10.43
N VAL A 88 6.57 -4.82 9.79
CA VAL A 88 7.48 -4.35 8.75
C VAL A 88 8.03 -2.99 9.21
N PRO A 89 9.35 -2.77 9.19
CA PRO A 89 9.91 -1.47 9.53
C PRO A 89 9.50 -0.41 8.51
N LEU A 90 9.47 0.86 8.93
CA LEU A 90 9.45 1.98 8.00
C LEU A 90 10.65 1.84 7.05
N GLU A 91 10.42 1.99 5.75
CA GLU A 91 11.41 1.73 4.70
C GLU A 91 11.46 2.95 3.77
N LEU A 92 12.57 3.68 3.83
CA LEU A 92 12.75 4.93 3.10
C LEU A 92 14.03 4.89 2.29
N PHE A 93 13.91 5.04 0.98
CA PHE A 93 15.06 5.24 0.12
C PHE A 93 15.15 6.72 -0.27
N VAL A 94 16.13 7.43 0.29
CA VAL A 94 16.40 8.83 -0.01
C VAL A 94 17.32 8.95 -1.24
N ASP A 95 17.04 9.93 -2.10
CA ASP A 95 17.85 10.19 -3.29
C ASP A 95 19.32 10.47 -2.91
N GLY A 96 20.23 9.88 -3.68
CA GLY A 96 21.68 9.90 -3.43
C GLY A 96 22.21 8.87 -2.42
N ASP A 97 21.34 8.16 -1.69
CA ASP A 97 21.77 7.06 -0.83
C ASP A 97 22.13 5.81 -1.65
N LYS A 98 22.86 4.88 -1.02
CA LYS A 98 23.23 3.60 -1.67
C LYS A 98 22.20 2.49 -1.48
N ALA A 99 21.32 2.62 -0.48
CA ALA A 99 20.33 1.64 -0.10
C ALA A 99 19.23 2.30 0.75
N PRO A 100 18.06 1.65 0.93
CA PRO A 100 17.03 2.11 1.85
C PRO A 100 17.50 2.11 3.31
N THR A 101 16.99 3.09 4.07
CA THR A 101 17.06 3.17 5.54
C THR A 101 15.80 2.54 6.15
N TYR A 102 15.94 1.95 7.33
CA TYR A 102 14.88 1.22 8.02
C TYR A 102 14.63 1.77 9.42
N GLY A 103 13.36 1.84 9.82
CA GLY A 103 12.92 2.13 11.19
C GLY A 103 13.15 3.56 11.65
N GLU A 104 13.37 4.50 10.73
CA GLU A 104 13.63 5.90 11.05
C GLU A 104 12.92 6.81 10.04
N THR A 105 12.27 7.87 10.51
CA THR A 105 11.70 8.89 9.61
C THR A 105 12.79 9.83 9.10
N THR A 106 12.54 10.52 7.99
CA THR A 106 13.48 11.57 7.55
C THR A 106 13.63 12.69 8.56
N GLU A 107 12.61 12.99 9.36
CA GLU A 107 12.67 14.04 10.38
C GLU A 107 13.59 13.64 11.54
N ASP A 108 13.42 12.42 12.06
CA ASP A 108 14.27 11.86 13.13
C ASP A 108 15.73 11.74 12.69
N GLY A 109 15.94 11.33 11.44
CA GLY A 109 17.26 11.28 10.79
C GLY A 109 17.84 12.66 10.42
N GLN A 110 17.20 13.77 10.79
CA GLN A 110 17.62 15.15 10.47
C GLN A 110 17.71 15.46 8.97
N ARG A 111 16.90 14.78 8.17
CA ARG A 111 16.81 14.85 6.71
C ARG A 111 15.40 15.22 6.23
N GLY A 112 14.61 15.94 7.02
CA GLY A 112 13.19 16.24 6.72
C GLY A 112 12.91 17.08 5.45
N SER A 113 13.94 17.51 4.71
CA SER A 113 13.82 18.12 3.38
C SER A 113 14.36 17.23 2.25
N ALA A 114 14.82 16.03 2.56
CA ALA A 114 15.38 15.10 1.59
C ALA A 114 14.26 14.45 0.78
N GLN A 115 14.51 14.24 -0.50
CA GLN A 115 13.56 13.62 -1.41
C GLN A 115 13.73 12.10 -1.41
N THR A 116 12.63 11.37 -1.38
CA THR A 116 12.66 9.92 -1.57
C THR A 116 12.75 9.56 -3.05
N VAL A 117 13.39 8.43 -3.36
CA VAL A 117 13.46 7.88 -4.72
C VAL A 117 12.07 7.54 -5.24
N LEU A 118 11.18 7.04 -4.35
CA LEU A 118 9.78 6.80 -4.64
C LEU A 118 8.90 7.75 -3.81
N PRO A 119 8.45 8.88 -4.38
CA PRO A 119 7.65 9.87 -3.66
C PRO A 119 6.14 9.66 -3.84
N PHE A 120 5.35 10.18 -2.90
CA PHE A 120 3.88 10.21 -2.94
C PHE A 120 3.34 11.28 -3.91
N GLN A 121 3.77 11.29 -5.16
CA GLN A 121 3.46 12.37 -6.10
C GLN A 121 2.26 12.12 -7.02
N ALA A 122 1.62 10.96 -6.92
CA ALA A 122 0.59 10.53 -7.85
C ALA A 122 -0.72 10.15 -7.14
N TYR A 123 -1.84 10.49 -7.78
CA TYR A 123 -3.15 9.94 -7.41
C TYR A 123 -3.13 8.41 -7.58
N GLY A 124 -3.48 7.68 -6.52
CA GLY A 124 -3.36 6.24 -6.44
C GLY A 124 -1.97 5.73 -6.05
N ALA A 125 -1.07 6.58 -5.53
CA ALA A 125 0.16 6.13 -4.90
C ALA A 125 -0.14 5.26 -3.68
N LEU A 126 0.63 4.19 -3.50
CA LEU A 126 0.45 3.20 -2.44
C LEU A 126 1.36 3.51 -1.27
N GLY A 127 0.78 3.65 -0.08
CA GLY A 127 1.52 3.84 1.17
C GLY A 127 1.23 2.73 2.16
N MET A 128 2.25 2.24 2.84
CA MET A 128 2.08 1.28 3.94
C MET A 128 1.68 2.05 5.20
N ALA A 129 0.55 1.67 5.81
CA ALA A 129 0.07 2.31 7.02
C ALA A 129 0.86 1.83 8.25
N ARG A 130 1.05 2.74 9.20
CA ARG A 130 1.73 2.51 10.47
C ARG A 130 1.20 3.47 11.54
N ASP A 131 1.47 3.18 12.80
CA ASP A 131 1.35 4.15 13.88
C ASP A 131 2.34 5.31 13.61
N GLU A 132 1.89 6.55 13.78
CA GLU A 132 2.66 7.76 13.48
C GLU A 132 3.93 7.88 14.33
N TYR A 133 3.89 7.41 15.59
CA TYR A 133 4.99 7.55 16.55
C TYR A 133 5.90 6.32 16.62
N GLU A 134 5.50 5.20 16.02
CA GLU A 134 6.25 3.95 16.03
C GLU A 134 6.63 3.55 14.60
N ALA A 135 7.88 3.81 14.20
CA ALA A 135 8.36 3.57 12.84
C ALA A 135 8.24 2.08 12.42
N ASP A 136 8.39 1.15 13.36
CA ASP A 136 8.38 -0.30 13.10
C ASP A 136 7.01 -0.97 13.34
N SER A 137 5.93 -0.19 13.34
CA SER A 137 4.59 -0.68 13.65
C SER A 137 3.79 -1.18 12.45
N ALA A 138 4.25 -0.94 11.22
CA ALA A 138 3.53 -1.34 10.01
C ALA A 138 3.28 -2.85 9.96
N SER A 139 2.20 -3.28 9.32
CA SER A 139 1.87 -4.70 9.17
C SER A 139 1.25 -4.99 7.82
N SER A 140 -0.08 -5.05 7.72
CA SER A 140 -0.79 -5.37 6.48
C SER A 140 -1.63 -4.21 5.94
N GLN A 141 -1.93 -3.20 6.76
CA GLN A 141 -2.74 -2.06 6.34
C GLN A 141 -1.97 -1.19 5.35
N PHE A 142 -2.62 -0.83 4.27
CA PHE A 142 -2.08 0.06 3.23
C PHE A 142 -3.15 1.03 2.77
N PHE A 143 -2.73 2.10 2.12
CA PHE A 143 -3.63 3.11 1.59
C PHE A 143 -3.26 3.52 0.17
N PHE A 144 -4.28 3.96 -0.57
CA PHE A 144 -4.14 4.73 -1.80
C PHE A 144 -4.24 6.22 -1.46
N LEU A 145 -3.31 7.02 -1.96
CA LEU A 145 -3.37 8.47 -1.87
C LEU A 145 -4.35 9.02 -2.91
N LEU A 146 -5.37 9.79 -2.50
CA LEU A 146 -6.35 10.41 -3.42
C LEU A 146 -5.99 11.83 -3.85
N PHE A 147 -4.76 12.25 -3.59
CA PHE A 147 -4.19 13.57 -3.89
C PHE A 147 -5.06 14.72 -3.36
N ASP A 148 -4.64 15.29 -2.24
CA ASP A 148 -5.20 16.52 -1.70
C ASP A 148 -4.15 17.63 -1.75
N SER A 149 -4.54 18.84 -2.18
CA SER A 149 -3.64 20.00 -2.26
C SER A 149 -3.04 20.42 -0.91
N ASP A 150 -3.69 20.10 0.21
CA ASP A 150 -3.23 20.38 1.58
C ASP A 150 -2.24 19.31 2.08
N LEU A 151 -2.33 18.07 1.58
CA LEU A 151 -1.34 17.01 1.83
C LEU A 151 -0.18 17.03 0.82
N THR A 152 -0.39 17.68 -0.32
CA THR A 152 0.55 17.86 -1.43
C THR A 152 0.76 19.33 -1.81
N PRO A 153 1.05 20.24 -0.84
CA PRO A 153 1.35 21.61 -1.18
C PRO A 153 2.55 21.66 -2.12
N ALA A 154 2.56 22.67 -3.02
CA ALA A 154 3.57 22.80 -4.06
C ALA A 154 5.00 22.64 -3.49
N GLY A 155 5.65 21.53 -3.81
CA GLY A 155 7.03 21.23 -3.45
C GLY A 155 7.26 20.49 -2.12
N LYS A 156 6.23 20.11 -1.35
CA LYS A 156 6.42 19.30 -0.12
C LYS A 156 5.21 18.42 0.19
N ASN A 157 5.29 17.13 -0.14
CA ASN A 157 4.30 16.15 0.34
C ASN A 157 4.59 15.79 1.80
N LEU A 158 3.57 15.82 2.67
CA LEU A 158 3.71 15.52 4.10
C LEU A 158 3.89 14.02 4.42
N LEU A 159 3.64 13.14 3.46
CA LEU A 159 3.78 11.69 3.60
C LEU A 159 5.20 11.22 3.26
N ASP A 160 5.90 11.94 2.39
CA ASP A 160 7.27 11.60 2.02
C ASP A 160 8.18 11.64 3.25
N GLY A 161 8.96 10.57 3.43
CA GLY A 161 9.84 10.43 4.58
C GLY A 161 9.13 10.11 5.91
N ARG A 162 7.80 9.93 5.90
CA ARG A 162 7.00 9.47 7.05
C ARG A 162 6.33 8.12 6.79
N TYR A 163 6.03 7.77 5.55
CA TYR A 163 5.45 6.47 5.19
C TYR A 163 6.27 5.81 4.07
N SER A 164 6.28 4.48 4.02
CA SER A 164 6.85 3.74 2.89
C SER A 164 5.89 3.85 1.71
N CYS A 165 6.22 4.68 0.71
CA CYS A 165 5.60 4.55 -0.59
C CYS A 165 6.17 3.29 -1.25
N PHE A 166 5.31 2.37 -1.69
CA PHE A 166 5.76 1.06 -2.21
C PHE A 166 5.23 0.73 -3.60
N GLY A 167 4.55 1.67 -4.25
CA GLY A 167 4.05 1.47 -5.60
C GLY A 167 3.02 2.49 -6.04
N TYR A 168 2.46 2.26 -7.22
CA TYR A 168 1.46 3.13 -7.83
C TYR A 168 0.35 2.34 -8.50
N THR A 169 -0.84 2.93 -8.53
CA THR A 169 -1.92 2.48 -9.40
C THR A 169 -1.59 2.87 -10.85
N ILE A 170 -1.63 1.89 -11.77
CA ILE A 170 -1.29 2.07 -13.19
C ILE A 170 -2.51 1.95 -14.12
N ALA A 171 -3.64 1.45 -13.62
CA ALA A 171 -4.92 1.44 -14.32
C ALA A 171 -6.08 1.42 -13.33
N GLY A 172 -7.20 2.03 -13.70
CA GLY A 172 -8.43 2.02 -12.89
C GLY A 172 -8.40 2.92 -11.65
N SER A 173 -7.52 3.92 -11.62
CA SER A 173 -7.44 4.87 -10.49
C SER A 173 -8.71 5.72 -10.36
N ASP A 174 -9.39 6.01 -11.45
CA ASP A 174 -10.71 6.66 -11.50
C ASP A 174 -11.77 6.05 -10.58
N PHE A 175 -11.68 4.75 -10.29
CA PHE A 175 -12.55 4.10 -9.31
C PHE A 175 -12.31 4.54 -7.87
N LEU A 176 -11.10 4.99 -7.52
CA LEU A 176 -10.72 5.28 -6.13
C LEU A 176 -11.60 6.37 -5.51
N GLY A 177 -12.01 7.38 -6.28
CA GLY A 177 -12.94 8.42 -5.81
C GLY A 177 -14.37 7.94 -5.61
N ALA A 178 -14.73 6.77 -6.13
CA ALA A 178 -16.06 6.15 -5.96
C ALA A 178 -16.07 5.02 -4.91
N VAL A 179 -14.90 4.68 -4.35
CA VAL A 179 -14.78 3.73 -3.24
C VAL A 179 -15.19 4.42 -1.95
N GLU A 180 -15.98 3.72 -1.14
CA GLU A 180 -16.52 4.22 0.13
C GLU A 180 -16.11 3.29 1.27
N GLU A 181 -16.16 3.80 2.50
CA GLU A 181 -15.99 2.98 3.71
C GLU A 181 -17.01 1.82 3.71
N GLY A 182 -16.53 0.63 4.08
CA GLY A 182 -17.33 -0.60 4.07
C GLY A 182 -17.29 -1.36 2.75
N ASP A 183 -16.90 -0.76 1.62
CA ASP A 183 -16.72 -1.49 0.35
C ASP A 183 -15.77 -2.68 0.54
N ILE A 184 -15.97 -3.76 -0.21
CA ILE A 184 -15.29 -5.04 0.05
C ILE A 184 -14.26 -5.33 -1.04
N ILE A 185 -13.03 -5.64 -0.64
CA ILE A 185 -12.03 -6.23 -1.53
C ILE A 185 -12.52 -7.61 -1.94
N LYS A 186 -13.03 -7.73 -3.16
CA LYS A 186 -13.44 -9.02 -3.71
C LYS A 186 -12.24 -9.93 -3.92
N SER A 187 -11.16 -9.39 -4.47
CA SER A 187 -9.86 -10.08 -4.52
C SER A 187 -8.71 -9.16 -4.92
N VAL A 188 -7.51 -9.57 -4.51
CA VAL A 188 -6.23 -9.07 -5.04
C VAL A 188 -5.49 -10.25 -5.66
N LYS A 189 -4.89 -10.05 -6.85
CA LYS A 189 -4.19 -11.11 -7.59
C LYS A 189 -2.88 -10.59 -8.17
N ILE A 190 -1.86 -11.43 -8.15
CA ILE A 190 -0.58 -11.17 -8.82
C ILE A 190 -0.79 -11.40 -10.32
N LEU A 191 -0.65 -10.33 -11.12
CA LEU A 191 -0.79 -10.41 -12.59
C LEU A 191 0.53 -10.82 -13.25
N LYS A 192 1.64 -10.27 -12.76
CA LYS A 192 3.00 -10.56 -13.20
C LYS A 192 3.94 -10.41 -12.01
N ALA A 193 4.83 -11.37 -11.83
CA ALA A 193 5.93 -11.29 -10.88
C ALA A 193 7.24 -11.53 -11.63
N PRO A 194 8.37 -10.93 -11.20
CA PRO A 194 9.67 -11.36 -11.65
C PRO A 194 9.86 -12.85 -11.30
N PRO A 195 10.65 -13.60 -12.09
CA PRO A 195 10.99 -14.97 -11.73
C PRO A 195 11.67 -15.00 -10.35
N PRO A 196 11.50 -16.09 -9.57
CA PRO A 196 12.10 -16.20 -8.24
C PRO A 196 13.62 -15.96 -8.29
N PHE A 197 14.17 -15.40 -7.22
CA PHE A 197 15.61 -15.17 -7.09
C PHE A 197 16.35 -16.51 -7.29
N GLY A 198 17.13 -16.59 -8.37
CA GLY A 198 17.77 -17.82 -8.87
C GLY A 198 17.53 -18.06 -10.37
N ASP A 199 16.38 -17.61 -10.89
CA ASP A 199 15.98 -17.78 -12.29
C ASP A 199 16.05 -16.46 -13.10
N TYR A 200 16.44 -15.35 -12.47
CA TYR A 200 16.66 -14.07 -13.15
C TYR A 200 17.91 -14.13 -14.02
N LYS A 201 17.74 -14.25 -15.34
CA LYS A 201 18.84 -14.36 -16.31
C LYS A 201 19.47 -13.03 -16.74
N GLY A 202 19.15 -11.92 -16.06
CA GLY A 202 19.49 -10.58 -16.54
C GLY A 202 18.60 -10.13 -17.70
N PRO A 203 18.72 -8.88 -18.16
CA PRO A 203 18.11 -8.47 -19.42
C PRO A 203 18.71 -9.28 -20.57
N ASP A 204 17.86 -9.77 -21.48
CA ASP A 204 18.34 -10.36 -22.74
C ASP A 204 19.23 -9.35 -23.49
N PRO A 205 20.36 -9.81 -24.08
CA PRO A 205 21.33 -8.94 -24.74
C PRO A 205 20.78 -8.20 -25.97
#